data_AF-A0A5Q4GJ58-F1
#
_entry.id   AF-A0A5Q4GJ58-F1
#
_cell.length_a   1.000
_cell.length_b   1.000
_cell.length_c   1.000
_cell.angle_alpha   90.00
_cell.angle_beta   90.00
_cell.angle_gamma   90.00
#
_symmetry.space_group_name_H-M   'P 1'
#
loop_
_entity.id
_entity.type
_entity.pdbx_description
1 polymer ?
#
loop_
_entity_poly.entity_id
_entity_poly.type
_entity_poly.pdbx_seq_one_letter_code
_entity_poly.pdbx_strand_id
1 'polypeptide(L)'
;MNEQDQQAPYRDALSTTGSSEEIDVFLTWCGTALGWEVVPDDRDVPWLLIPAALQEEVGGIEKISAYPASAVVAEASADPTADPTAVAVQTPSRPTWIEVLRKVVAADQAAHAAPASQPTSVHELTPRLFEAYTVDGGHVMLGGCSLEDHPLIRATGLVGIDQDRQMLQLVHHFTTVDGQPIEPQLLASLHVDQLTPLRRPPRLPPPELPSWVATGRRQLAQATDDLSAEPLLVAIVWCKYLRCKLTFEIGGVQADLPFSSWAQWLIGGDVKPPPFVCPHTGRQSYHVVPDDDGVITVAEAIAECEHTGRRVVETSLATCDWTGQRVLRSLLAPCPVTGKLVMADQRVTCAMCGQQVSPKASSKGHCQACRSLHAVRGNDPRLGRVLQRYPKLTQWSTWRISQTDTAWILQASAVFRRLLVVVDRQSLDALHLAESTLFSRRWSPVPADRWDQLLTP
;
A
#
# COMPACT_ATOMS: atom_id res chain seq x y z
N MET A 1 -14.80 -14.96 -30.81
CA MET A 1 -15.42 -14.75 -29.49
C MET A 1 -15.57 -13.26 -29.37
N ASN A 2 -16.77 -12.75 -29.67
CA ASN A 2 -17.03 -11.34 -29.95
C ASN A 2 -17.02 -10.53 -28.65
N GLU A 3 -16.46 -9.31 -28.69
CA GLU A 3 -16.51 -8.30 -27.62
C GLU A 3 -17.94 -7.89 -27.22
N GLN A 4 -18.97 -8.28 -27.98
CA GLN A 4 -20.37 -8.02 -27.65
C GLN A 4 -20.96 -8.92 -26.55
N ASP A 5 -20.34 -10.07 -26.22
CA ASP A 5 -20.88 -10.98 -25.19
C ASP A 5 -20.45 -10.64 -23.75
N GLN A 6 -19.55 -9.68 -23.54
CA GLN A 6 -19.11 -9.26 -22.19
C GLN A 6 -19.99 -8.17 -21.55
N GLN A 7 -20.92 -7.56 -22.29
CA GLN A 7 -21.79 -6.48 -21.78
C GLN A 7 -23.15 -6.97 -21.22
N ALA A 8 -23.58 -8.20 -21.54
CA ALA A 8 -24.86 -8.74 -21.12
C ALA A 8 -25.04 -8.92 -19.59
N PRO A 9 -24.06 -9.42 -18.80
CA PRO A 9 -24.26 -9.61 -17.36
C PRO A 9 -24.23 -8.30 -16.54
N TYR A 10 -23.87 -7.18 -17.16
CA TYR A 10 -23.77 -5.88 -16.49
C TYR A 10 -25.09 -5.07 -16.50
N ARG A 11 -26.04 -5.45 -17.38
CA ARG A 11 -27.32 -4.75 -17.54
C ARG A 11 -28.31 -4.98 -16.38
N ASP A 12 -28.29 -6.16 -15.76
CA ASP A 12 -29.20 -6.50 -14.67
C ASP A 12 -28.71 -6.06 -13.28
N ALA A 13 -27.42 -5.70 -13.13
CA ALA A 13 -26.81 -5.43 -11.82
C ALA A 13 -26.91 -3.96 -11.35
N LEU A 14 -27.41 -3.05 -12.20
CA LEU A 14 -27.43 -1.61 -11.92
C LEU A 14 -28.84 -0.99 -11.94
N SER A 15 -29.90 -1.77 -12.14
CA SER A 15 -31.28 -1.32 -12.05
C SER A 15 -31.89 -1.72 -10.71
N THR A 16 -31.78 -0.85 -9.70
CA THR A 16 -32.66 -0.96 -8.53
C THR A 16 -34.05 -0.52 -8.96
N THR A 17 -34.99 -1.46 -9.03
CA THR A 17 -36.41 -1.14 -9.28
C THR A 17 -37.03 -0.68 -7.98
N GLY A 18 -37.39 0.60 -7.92
CA GLY A 18 -37.83 1.20 -6.68
C GLY A 18 -39.25 0.83 -6.24
N SER A 19 -39.42 0.67 -4.92
CA SER A 19 -40.73 0.54 -4.28
C SER A 19 -41.49 1.88 -4.28
N SER A 20 -42.76 1.92 -3.87
CA SER A 20 -43.52 3.19 -3.76
C SER A 20 -42.83 4.18 -2.83
N GLU A 21 -42.23 3.67 -1.74
CA GLU A 21 -41.51 4.45 -0.75
C GLU A 21 -40.23 5.08 -1.32
N GLU A 22 -39.57 4.40 -2.26
CA GLU A 22 -38.35 4.91 -2.90
C GLU A 22 -38.64 6.11 -3.83
N ILE A 23 -39.79 6.10 -4.50
CA ILE A 23 -40.24 7.22 -5.35
C ILE A 23 -40.49 8.44 -4.47
N ASP A 24 -41.16 8.28 -3.34
CA ASP A 24 -41.51 9.35 -2.42
C ASP A 24 -40.26 10.00 -1.79
N VAL A 25 -39.31 9.15 -1.35
CA VAL A 25 -37.98 9.58 -0.89
C VAL A 25 -37.23 10.30 -2.01
N PHE A 26 -37.26 9.77 -3.23
CA PHE A 26 -36.60 10.39 -4.38
C PHE A 26 -37.20 11.76 -4.74
N LEU A 27 -38.53 11.90 -4.75
CA LEU A 27 -39.21 13.16 -5.06
C LEU A 27 -38.93 14.23 -3.99
N THR A 28 -39.01 13.85 -2.72
CA THR A 28 -38.63 14.70 -1.58
C THR A 28 -37.19 15.17 -1.69
N TRP A 29 -36.30 14.23 -2.02
CA TRP A 29 -34.89 14.50 -2.25
C TRP A 29 -34.69 15.46 -3.44
N CYS A 30 -35.41 15.27 -4.56
CA CYS A 30 -35.34 16.15 -5.73
C CYS A 30 -35.73 17.57 -5.36
N GLY A 31 -36.92 17.78 -4.78
CA GLY A 31 -37.37 19.11 -4.39
C GLY A 31 -36.37 19.79 -3.44
N THR A 32 -35.88 19.07 -2.43
CA THR A 32 -34.88 19.60 -1.50
C THR A 32 -33.55 19.95 -2.19
N ALA A 33 -33.07 19.10 -3.11
CA ALA A 33 -31.84 19.34 -3.86
C ALA A 33 -31.96 20.54 -4.81
N LEU A 34 -33.18 20.85 -5.24
CA LEU A 34 -33.53 22.00 -6.05
C LEU A 34 -33.82 23.26 -5.20
N GLY A 35 -33.57 23.18 -3.89
CA GLY A 35 -33.72 24.30 -2.96
C GLY A 35 -35.17 24.59 -2.57
N TRP A 36 -36.09 23.66 -2.81
CA TRP A 36 -37.49 23.82 -2.40
C TRP A 36 -37.62 23.61 -0.91
N GLU A 37 -38.53 24.36 -0.30
CA GLU A 37 -38.79 24.26 1.11
C GLU A 37 -39.66 23.04 1.38
N VAL A 38 -39.21 22.17 2.30
CA VAL A 38 -40.02 21.07 2.82
C VAL A 38 -40.68 21.56 4.10
N VAL A 39 -42.01 21.59 4.13
CA VAL A 39 -42.81 22.02 5.27
C VAL A 39 -43.65 20.84 5.75
N PRO A 40 -43.57 20.41 7.02
CA PRO A 40 -44.49 19.42 7.55
C PRO A 40 -45.90 19.99 7.63
N ASP A 41 -46.92 19.19 7.35
CA ASP A 41 -48.30 19.54 7.70
C ASP A 41 -48.61 19.24 9.18
N ASP A 42 -49.86 19.46 9.59
CA ASP A 42 -50.34 19.22 10.96
C ASP A 42 -50.23 17.74 11.40
N ARG A 43 -49.93 16.82 10.47
CA ARG A 43 -49.72 15.39 10.72
C ARG A 43 -48.26 14.96 10.53
N ASP A 44 -47.34 15.92 10.50
CA ASP A 44 -45.90 15.72 10.27
C ASP A 44 -45.58 15.10 8.89
N VAL A 45 -46.50 15.24 7.93
CA VAL A 45 -46.28 14.79 6.55
C VAL A 45 -45.50 15.88 5.80
N PRO A 46 -44.33 15.59 5.23
CA PRO A 46 -43.56 16.55 4.44
C PRO A 46 -44.29 16.95 3.16
N TRP A 47 -44.45 18.25 2.98
CA TRP A 47 -44.91 18.89 1.75
C TRP A 47 -43.78 19.68 1.12
N LEU A 48 -43.60 19.54 -0.18
CA LEU A 48 -42.67 20.36 -0.96
C LEU A 48 -43.40 21.61 -1.45
N LEU A 49 -42.93 22.79 -1.03
CA LEU A 49 -43.41 24.07 -1.55
C LEU A 49 -42.82 24.30 -2.94
N ILE A 50 -43.69 24.46 -3.94
CA ILE A 50 -43.26 24.80 -5.30
C ILE A 50 -42.91 26.30 -5.31
N PRO A 51 -41.72 26.69 -5.81
CA PRO A 51 -41.36 28.09 -5.96
C PRO A 51 -42.41 28.87 -6.75
N ALA A 52 -42.77 30.07 -6.32
CA ALA A 52 -43.78 30.90 -6.98
C ALA A 52 -43.57 31.05 -8.50
N ALA A 53 -42.31 31.10 -8.94
CA ALA A 53 -41.94 31.15 -10.35
C ALA A 53 -42.38 29.93 -11.18
N LEU A 54 -42.60 28.78 -10.55
CA LEU A 54 -43.04 27.54 -11.18
C LEU A 54 -44.53 27.26 -10.94
N GLN A 55 -45.16 27.90 -9.95
CA GLN A 55 -46.56 27.63 -9.56
C GLN A 55 -47.54 27.84 -10.72
N GLU A 56 -47.42 28.95 -11.48
CA GLU A 56 -48.29 29.24 -12.62
C GLU A 56 -48.12 28.19 -13.74
N GLU A 57 -46.88 27.73 -13.98
CA GLU A 57 -46.56 26.75 -15.01
C GLU A 57 -47.07 25.34 -14.68
N VAL A 58 -47.21 25.00 -13.40
CA VAL A 58 -47.71 23.70 -12.94
C VAL A 58 -49.19 23.75 -12.56
N GLY A 59 -49.93 24.74 -13.07
CA GLY A 59 -51.39 24.83 -12.89
C GLY A 59 -51.83 25.45 -11.57
N GLY A 60 -51.03 26.32 -10.97
CA GLY A 60 -51.32 27.02 -9.72
C GLY A 60 -51.11 26.18 -8.47
N ILE A 61 -50.40 25.05 -8.56
CA ILE A 61 -50.15 24.19 -7.40
C ILE A 61 -49.06 24.84 -6.53
N GLU A 62 -49.38 25.13 -5.27
CA GLU A 62 -48.46 25.79 -4.34
C GLU A 62 -47.57 24.81 -3.58
N LYS A 63 -48.07 23.60 -3.32
CA LYS A 63 -47.35 22.56 -2.59
C LYS A 63 -47.72 21.17 -3.08
N ILE A 64 -46.77 20.24 -3.01
CA ILE A 64 -47.00 18.84 -3.36
C ILE A 64 -46.65 17.92 -2.19
N SER A 65 -47.52 16.95 -1.92
CA SER A 65 -47.27 15.89 -0.92
C SER A 65 -46.11 15.02 -1.36
N ALA A 66 -45.17 14.77 -0.45
CA ALA A 66 -44.12 13.78 -0.62
C ALA A 66 -44.60 12.32 -0.52
N TYR A 67 -45.82 12.08 -0.05
CA TYR A 67 -46.38 10.74 0.21
C TYR A 67 -47.35 10.28 -0.88
N PRO A 68 -47.60 8.95 -1.02
CA PRO A 68 -48.40 8.42 -2.09
C PRO A 68 -49.89 8.70 -1.84
N ALA A 69 -50.61 9.06 -2.91
CA ALA A 69 -52.03 9.39 -2.88
C ALA A 69 -52.93 8.31 -2.24
N SER A 70 -52.50 7.04 -2.26
CA SER A 70 -53.24 5.92 -1.68
C SER A 70 -53.33 5.96 -0.14
N ALA A 71 -52.34 6.56 0.55
CA ALA A 71 -52.39 6.69 2.01
C ALA A 71 -53.35 7.80 2.46
N VAL A 72 -53.41 8.91 1.69
CA VAL A 72 -54.24 10.07 2.01
C VAL A 72 -55.73 9.79 1.75
N VAL A 73 -56.06 8.99 0.74
CA VAL A 73 -57.45 8.67 0.38
C VAL A 73 -58.07 7.61 1.30
N ALA A 74 -57.27 6.69 1.86
CA ALA A 74 -57.78 5.65 2.77
C ALA A 74 -58.29 6.23 4.09
N GLU A 75 -57.61 7.23 4.67
CA GLU A 75 -57.98 7.82 5.96
C GLU A 75 -59.07 8.88 5.87
N ALA A 76 -59.13 9.65 4.78
CA ALA A 76 -60.17 10.67 4.58
C ALA A 76 -61.59 10.07 4.42
N SER A 77 -61.70 8.77 4.16
CA SER A 77 -62.99 8.07 4.02
C SER A 77 -63.59 7.58 5.35
N ALA A 78 -62.88 7.73 6.47
CA ALA A 78 -63.29 7.17 7.77
C ALA A 78 -64.05 8.15 8.69
N ASP A 79 -64.09 9.46 8.39
CA ASP A 79 -64.83 10.45 9.19
C ASP A 79 -65.99 11.08 8.39
N PRO A 80 -67.25 10.69 8.65
CA PRO A 80 -68.43 11.21 7.96
C PRO A 80 -68.81 12.65 8.38
N THR A 81 -68.03 13.33 9.23
CA THR A 81 -68.34 14.67 9.73
C THR A 81 -67.45 15.80 9.20
N ALA A 82 -66.51 15.51 8.29
CA ALA A 82 -65.61 16.52 7.75
C ALA A 82 -66.32 17.56 6.85
N ASP A 83 -66.00 18.84 7.09
CA ASP A 83 -66.54 20.03 6.43
C ASP A 83 -66.20 20.07 4.91
N PRO A 84 -67.18 20.21 4.00
CA PRO A 84 -66.97 20.23 2.55
C PRO A 84 -66.25 21.50 2.02
N THR A 85 -65.88 22.44 2.89
CA THR A 85 -65.03 23.59 2.52
C THR A 85 -63.53 23.33 2.67
N ALA A 86 -63.13 22.11 3.06
CA ALA A 86 -61.74 21.68 2.95
C ALA A 86 -61.30 21.77 1.48
N VAL A 87 -60.35 22.68 1.21
CA VAL A 87 -59.64 22.82 -0.07
C VAL A 87 -59.38 21.42 -0.60
N ALA A 88 -59.95 21.10 -1.76
CA ALA A 88 -59.69 19.84 -2.44
C ALA A 88 -58.18 19.73 -2.62
N VAL A 89 -57.52 18.99 -1.71
CA VAL A 89 -56.13 18.63 -1.82
C VAL A 89 -56.10 17.65 -2.99
N GLN A 90 -56.01 18.21 -4.20
CA GLN A 90 -55.70 17.42 -5.37
C GLN A 90 -54.33 16.85 -5.10
N THR A 91 -54.27 15.59 -4.67
CA THR A 91 -53.04 14.84 -4.81
C THR A 91 -52.72 14.90 -6.30
N PRO A 92 -51.63 15.57 -6.71
CA PRO A 92 -51.36 15.71 -8.12
C PRO A 92 -51.37 14.33 -8.73
N SER A 93 -52.06 14.19 -9.85
CA SER A 93 -51.96 12.99 -10.65
C SER A 93 -50.45 12.72 -10.88
N ARG A 94 -50.00 11.46 -10.83
CA ARG A 94 -48.61 11.09 -11.11
C ARG A 94 -48.01 11.78 -12.37
N PRO A 95 -48.77 12.10 -13.44
CA PRO A 95 -48.34 12.96 -14.54
C PRO A 95 -47.85 14.37 -14.16
N THR A 96 -48.43 15.00 -13.14
CA THR A 96 -48.07 16.34 -12.68
C THR A 96 -46.67 16.34 -12.05
N TRP A 97 -46.29 15.30 -11.31
CA TRP A 97 -44.93 15.15 -10.77
C TRP A 97 -43.87 15.03 -11.87
N ILE A 98 -44.17 14.28 -12.93
CA ILE A 98 -43.26 14.12 -14.06
C ILE A 98 -43.05 15.47 -14.77
N GLU A 99 -44.12 16.24 -14.98
CA GLU A 99 -44.02 17.55 -15.62
C GLU A 99 -43.23 18.54 -14.77
N VAL A 100 -43.51 18.55 -13.46
CA VAL A 100 -42.77 19.33 -12.47
C VAL A 100 -41.28 18.99 -12.50
N LEU A 101 -40.90 17.71 -12.46
CA LEU A 101 -39.51 17.27 -12.52
C LEU A 101 -38.85 17.62 -13.85
N ARG A 102 -39.52 17.36 -14.99
CA ARG A 102 -39.02 17.69 -16.32
C ARG A 102 -38.72 19.18 -16.46
N LYS A 103 -39.61 20.04 -15.98
CA LYS A 103 -39.46 21.50 -16.04
C LYS A 103 -38.31 21.98 -15.17
N VAL A 104 -38.13 21.38 -14.00
CA VAL A 104 -37.00 21.74 -13.15
C VAL A 104 -35.67 21.24 -13.72
N VAL A 105 -35.66 20.07 -14.33
CA VAL A 105 -34.46 19.52 -14.97
C VAL A 105 -34.09 20.26 -16.26
N ALA A 106 -35.08 20.88 -16.93
CA ALA A 106 -34.85 21.80 -18.03
C ALA A 106 -34.16 23.11 -17.59
N ALA A 107 -34.14 23.44 -16.30
CA ALA A 107 -33.37 24.58 -15.77
C ALA A 107 -31.84 24.34 -15.76
N ASP A 108 -31.38 23.17 -16.24
CA ASP A 108 -29.98 22.75 -16.40
C ASP A 108 -29.14 22.80 -15.10
N GLN A 109 -29.82 22.74 -13.96
CA GLN A 109 -29.19 22.65 -12.64
C GLN A 109 -29.05 21.17 -12.26
N ALA A 110 -27.81 20.71 -12.08
CA ALA A 110 -27.58 19.40 -11.49
C ALA A 110 -27.89 19.45 -9.99
N ALA A 111 -28.64 18.46 -9.51
CA ALA A 111 -28.80 18.24 -8.08
C ALA A 111 -27.46 17.77 -7.47
N HIS A 112 -27.16 18.18 -6.25
CA HIS A 112 -25.98 17.71 -5.52
C HIS A 112 -26.37 16.90 -4.30
N ALA A 113 -25.69 15.78 -4.08
CA ALA A 113 -25.94 14.88 -2.96
C ALA A 113 -24.67 14.30 -2.37
N ALA A 114 -24.81 13.68 -1.21
CA ALA A 114 -23.80 12.93 -0.50
C ALA A 114 -24.44 11.68 0.13
N PRO A 115 -23.71 10.56 0.26
CA PRO A 115 -24.19 9.45 1.10
C PRO A 115 -24.43 9.91 2.54
N ALA A 116 -25.57 9.54 3.12
CA ALA A 116 -26.02 10.00 4.43
C ALA A 116 -25.05 9.64 5.57
N SER A 117 -24.39 8.49 5.44
CA SER A 117 -23.48 7.94 6.45
C SER A 117 -22.01 8.23 6.16
N GLN A 118 -21.70 9.10 5.18
CA GLN A 118 -20.31 9.38 4.84
C GLN A 118 -19.57 10.14 5.95
N PRO A 119 -18.29 9.82 6.18
CA PRO A 119 -17.49 10.49 7.20
C PRO A 119 -17.34 11.97 6.87
N THR A 120 -17.38 12.80 7.91
CA THR A 120 -17.20 14.25 7.76
C THR A 120 -15.76 14.68 8.06
N SER A 121 -15.01 13.85 8.79
CA SER A 121 -13.65 14.13 9.20
C SER A 121 -12.76 12.89 9.13
N VAL A 122 -11.45 13.10 9.01
CA VAL A 122 -10.45 12.02 9.04
C VAL A 122 -10.41 11.33 10.41
N HIS A 123 -10.78 12.02 11.49
CA HIS A 123 -10.75 11.46 12.84
C HIS A 123 -11.70 10.27 12.99
N GLU A 124 -12.86 10.31 12.33
CA GLU A 124 -13.84 9.21 12.30
C GLU A 124 -13.27 7.91 11.70
N LEU A 125 -12.23 8.01 10.87
CA LEU A 125 -11.57 6.87 10.22
C LEU A 125 -10.44 6.26 11.06
N THR A 126 -9.99 6.99 12.09
CA THR A 126 -8.80 6.65 12.87
C THR A 126 -8.91 5.28 13.56
N PRO A 127 -10.03 4.90 14.21
CA PRO A 127 -10.14 3.59 14.86
C PRO A 127 -9.92 2.43 13.88
N ARG A 128 -10.57 2.45 12.71
CA ARG A 128 -10.43 1.40 11.69
C ARG A 128 -9.02 1.30 11.13
N LEU A 129 -8.34 2.44 10.96
CA LEU A 129 -6.97 2.48 10.48
C LEU A 129 -5.99 1.90 11.50
N PHE A 130 -6.18 2.22 12.78
CA PHE A 130 -5.21 1.88 13.82
C PHE A 130 -5.41 0.47 14.36
N GLU A 131 -6.67 0.03 14.53
CA GLU A 131 -7.00 -1.34 14.97
C GLU A 131 -6.51 -2.42 14.01
N ALA A 132 -6.20 -2.05 12.76
CA ALA A 132 -5.58 -2.97 11.81
C ALA A 132 -4.18 -3.41 12.24
N TYR A 133 -3.46 -2.65 13.08
CA TYR A 133 -2.06 -2.90 13.40
C TYR A 133 -1.82 -3.19 14.88
N THR A 134 -0.88 -4.09 15.16
CA THR A 134 -0.24 -4.24 16.47
C THR A 134 1.14 -3.60 16.40
N VAL A 135 1.45 -2.67 17.30
CA VAL A 135 2.73 -1.94 17.29
C VAL A 135 3.44 -2.13 18.64
N ASP A 136 4.58 -2.84 18.63
CA ASP A 136 5.32 -3.10 19.86
C ASP A 136 6.20 -1.89 20.22
N GLY A 137 6.07 -1.39 21.45
CA GLY A 137 6.91 -0.30 21.97
C GLY A 137 6.69 1.06 21.29
N GLY A 138 5.56 1.24 20.59
CA GLY A 138 5.24 2.47 19.89
C GLY A 138 3.76 2.61 19.55
N HIS A 139 3.46 3.45 18.57
CA HIS A 139 2.10 3.72 18.15
C HIS A 139 2.04 4.07 16.65
N VAL A 140 0.83 4.01 16.09
CA VAL A 140 0.54 4.47 14.73
C VAL A 140 -0.19 5.81 14.81
N MET A 141 0.15 6.71 13.90
CA MET A 141 -0.43 8.05 13.77
C MET A 141 -0.82 8.34 12.32
N LEU A 142 -1.63 9.38 12.15
CA LEU A 142 -1.99 9.92 10.84
C LEU A 142 -1.04 11.07 10.48
N GLY A 143 -0.29 10.90 9.39
CA GLY A 143 0.54 11.93 8.78
C GLY A 143 -0.07 12.43 7.47
N GLY A 144 -0.23 13.74 7.30
CA GLY A 144 -0.60 14.35 6.01
C GLY A 144 -1.87 13.76 5.37
N CYS A 145 -2.97 13.69 6.13
CA CYS A 145 -4.21 13.08 5.67
C CYS A 145 -5.18 14.12 5.10
N SER A 146 -5.81 13.79 3.98
CA SER A 146 -6.90 14.56 3.37
C SER A 146 -8.12 13.68 3.13
N LEU A 147 -9.29 14.29 3.26
CA LEU A 147 -10.56 13.71 2.88
C LEU A 147 -11.09 14.53 1.71
N GLU A 148 -10.91 13.99 0.50
CA GLU A 148 -11.21 14.65 -0.75
C GLU A 148 -12.64 14.36 -1.20
N ASP A 149 -13.28 15.36 -1.80
CA ASP A 149 -14.57 15.19 -2.45
C ASP A 149 -14.38 14.63 -3.86
N HIS A 150 -14.88 13.41 -4.10
CA HIS A 150 -14.83 12.76 -5.40
C HIS A 150 -16.24 12.63 -5.97
N PRO A 151 -16.54 13.28 -7.11
CA PRO A 151 -17.86 13.28 -7.71
C PRO A 151 -18.14 11.99 -8.49
N LEU A 152 -19.31 11.43 -8.27
CA LEU A 152 -19.95 10.42 -9.10
C LEU A 152 -21.19 11.02 -9.76
N ILE A 153 -21.55 10.54 -10.93
CA ILE A 153 -22.76 10.94 -11.63
C ILE A 153 -23.84 9.90 -11.38
N ARG A 154 -25.01 10.33 -10.91
CA ARG A 154 -26.23 9.53 -10.88
C ARG A 154 -27.21 10.09 -11.90
N ALA A 155 -27.47 9.35 -12.99
CA ALA A 155 -28.52 9.66 -13.93
C ALA A 155 -29.76 8.81 -13.58
N THR A 156 -30.91 9.46 -13.42
CA THR A 156 -32.18 8.78 -13.10
C THR A 156 -33.13 8.87 -14.29
N GLY A 157 -33.64 7.72 -14.72
CA GLY A 157 -34.62 7.59 -15.80
C GLY A 157 -35.93 6.98 -15.31
N LEU A 158 -36.98 7.14 -16.11
CA LEU A 158 -38.25 6.44 -15.94
C LEU A 158 -38.30 5.31 -16.97
N VAL A 159 -38.50 4.07 -16.51
CA VAL A 159 -38.53 2.87 -17.38
C VAL A 159 -39.95 2.46 -17.77
N GLY A 160 -40.96 2.92 -17.02
CA GLY A 160 -42.36 2.68 -17.36
C GLY A 160 -43.31 2.98 -16.20
N ILE A 161 -44.60 2.90 -16.52
CA ILE A 161 -45.67 2.81 -15.53
C ILE A 161 -46.05 1.33 -15.48
N ASP A 162 -45.85 0.68 -14.33
CA ASP A 162 -46.40 -0.64 -14.06
C ASP A 162 -47.93 -0.53 -14.21
N GLN A 163 -48.49 -1.13 -15.26
CA GLN A 163 -49.90 -0.98 -15.61
C GLN A 163 -50.82 -1.65 -14.57
N ASP A 164 -50.33 -2.67 -13.85
CA ASP A 164 -51.10 -3.40 -12.84
C ASP A 164 -51.10 -2.67 -11.49
N ARG A 165 -50.03 -1.91 -11.17
CA ARG A 165 -49.87 -1.19 -9.89
C ARG A 165 -49.95 0.33 -9.99
N GLN A 166 -50.09 0.85 -11.21
CA GLN A 166 -49.93 2.27 -11.57
C GLN A 166 -48.59 2.88 -11.14
N MET A 167 -47.58 2.10 -10.77
CA MET A 167 -46.35 2.58 -10.11
C MET A 167 -45.32 3.06 -11.15
N LEU A 168 -44.65 4.17 -10.87
CA LEU A 168 -43.51 4.62 -11.66
C LEU A 168 -42.29 3.76 -11.33
N GLN A 169 -41.64 3.17 -12.33
CA GLN A 169 -40.37 2.50 -12.13
C GLN A 169 -39.23 3.43 -12.51
N LEU A 170 -38.44 3.82 -11.50
CA LEU A 170 -37.20 4.56 -11.70
C LEU A 170 -36.05 3.59 -11.91
N VAL A 171 -35.08 3.99 -12.73
CA VAL A 171 -33.77 3.34 -12.81
C VAL A 171 -32.70 4.38 -12.57
N HIS A 172 -31.74 4.03 -11.72
CA HIS A 172 -30.58 4.86 -11.39
C HIS A 172 -29.33 4.28 -12.02
N HIS A 173 -28.68 5.05 -12.88
CA HIS A 173 -27.41 4.68 -13.49
C HIS A 173 -26.28 5.51 -12.89
N PHE A 174 -25.24 4.85 -12.39
CA PHE A 174 -24.11 5.49 -11.73
C PHE A 174 -22.83 5.36 -12.57
N THR A 175 -22.13 6.49 -12.79
CA THR A 175 -20.87 6.53 -13.53
C THR A 175 -19.86 7.46 -12.88
N THR A 176 -18.59 7.32 -13.25
CA THR A 176 -17.59 8.36 -13.01
C THR A 176 -17.91 9.62 -13.84
N VAL A 177 -17.20 10.72 -13.57
CA VAL A 177 -17.32 11.96 -14.36
C VAL A 177 -16.93 11.79 -15.83
N ASP A 178 -16.09 10.80 -16.14
CA ASP A 178 -15.70 10.42 -17.50
C ASP A 178 -16.69 9.43 -18.14
N GLY A 179 -17.78 9.10 -17.45
CA GLY A 179 -18.82 8.19 -17.93
C GLY A 179 -18.42 6.71 -17.84
N GLN A 180 -17.41 6.36 -17.06
CA GLN A 180 -17.06 4.95 -16.85
C GLN A 180 -18.05 4.32 -15.85
N PRO A 181 -18.50 3.07 -16.09
CA PRO A 181 -19.36 2.39 -15.15
C PRO A 181 -18.62 2.11 -13.83
N ILE A 182 -19.37 2.12 -12.73
CA ILE A 182 -18.85 1.86 -11.38
C ILE A 182 -19.26 0.46 -10.95
N GLU A 183 -18.31 -0.29 -10.40
CA GLU A 183 -18.56 -1.64 -9.90
C GLU A 183 -19.69 -1.67 -8.85
N PRO A 184 -20.66 -2.60 -8.96
CA PRO A 184 -21.80 -2.67 -8.03
C PRO A 184 -21.40 -2.80 -6.56
N GLN A 185 -20.33 -3.55 -6.27
CA GLN A 185 -19.81 -3.70 -4.90
C GLN A 185 -19.34 -2.36 -4.32
N LEU A 186 -18.69 -1.52 -5.15
CA LEU A 186 -18.26 -0.21 -4.73
C LEU A 186 -19.48 0.70 -4.47
N LEU A 187 -20.47 0.72 -5.37
CA LEU A 187 -21.71 1.49 -5.16
C LEU A 187 -22.43 1.11 -3.87
N ALA A 188 -22.59 -0.20 -3.63
CA ALA A 188 -23.18 -0.72 -2.41
C ALA A 188 -22.39 -0.24 -1.19
N SER A 189 -21.06 -0.33 -1.19
CA SER A 189 -20.24 0.12 -0.06
C SER A 189 -20.28 1.63 0.18
N LEU A 190 -20.51 2.42 -0.88
CA LEU A 190 -20.61 3.86 -0.79
C LEU A 190 -21.98 4.32 -0.27
N HIS A 191 -22.93 3.40 -0.07
CA HIS A 191 -24.30 3.66 0.34
C HIS A 191 -24.99 4.73 -0.54
N VAL A 192 -24.82 4.61 -1.86
CA VAL A 192 -25.41 5.57 -2.83
C VAL A 192 -26.94 5.43 -2.99
N ASP A 193 -27.53 4.42 -2.36
CA ASP A 193 -28.97 4.24 -2.16
C ASP A 193 -29.53 5.22 -1.11
N GLN A 194 -28.69 5.66 -0.17
CA GLN A 194 -29.09 6.56 0.93
C GLN A 194 -28.43 7.92 0.79
N LEU A 195 -28.99 8.75 -0.09
CA LEU A 195 -28.45 10.08 -0.39
C LEU A 195 -29.17 11.19 0.40
N THR A 196 -28.37 12.15 0.86
CA THR A 196 -28.86 13.43 1.41
C THR A 196 -28.52 14.56 0.46
N PRO A 197 -29.42 15.54 0.25
CA PRO A 197 -29.12 16.72 -0.57
C PRO A 197 -28.01 17.58 0.04
N LEU A 198 -27.08 18.05 -0.79
CA LEU A 198 -26.02 18.97 -0.37
C LEU A 198 -26.38 20.41 -0.70
N ARG A 199 -26.70 21.20 0.33
CA ARG A 199 -26.98 22.65 0.20
C ARG A 199 -25.77 23.48 -0.21
N ARG A 200 -24.56 22.99 0.08
CA ARG A 200 -23.28 23.66 -0.22
C ARG A 200 -22.34 22.65 -0.88
N PRO A 201 -22.50 22.38 -2.18
CA PRO A 201 -21.62 21.46 -2.88
C PRO A 201 -20.18 21.99 -2.93
N PRO A 202 -19.19 21.11 -3.03
CA PRO A 202 -17.82 21.48 -3.38
C PRO A 202 -17.77 22.36 -4.64
N ARG A 203 -16.83 23.31 -4.67
CA ARG A 203 -16.71 24.24 -5.79
C ARG A 203 -16.21 23.50 -7.03
N LEU A 204 -16.98 23.60 -8.10
CA LEU A 204 -16.61 23.12 -9.42
C LEU A 204 -16.16 24.27 -10.32
N PRO A 205 -15.14 24.08 -11.16
CA PRO A 205 -14.88 24.95 -12.29
C PRO A 205 -16.14 25.08 -13.18
N PRO A 206 -16.52 26.29 -13.62
CA PRO A 206 -17.75 26.52 -14.37
C PRO A 206 -18.00 25.64 -15.62
N PRO A 207 -17.00 25.21 -16.43
CA PRO A 207 -17.28 24.38 -17.62
C PRO A 207 -17.55 22.90 -17.30
N GLU A 208 -17.28 22.43 -16.08
CA GLU A 208 -17.33 20.99 -15.76
C GLU A 208 -18.76 20.48 -15.56
N LEU A 209 -19.62 21.27 -14.91
CA LEU A 209 -20.96 20.82 -14.56
C LEU A 209 -21.84 20.47 -15.77
N PRO A 210 -21.94 21.32 -16.83
CA PRO A 210 -22.72 20.96 -18.02
C PRO A 210 -22.16 19.72 -18.73
N SER A 211 -20.83 19.55 -18.72
CA SER A 211 -20.17 18.38 -19.29
C SER A 211 -20.57 17.09 -18.55
N TRP A 212 -20.55 17.12 -17.22
CA TRP A 212 -20.95 15.96 -16.40
C TRP A 212 -22.43 15.63 -16.53
N VAL A 213 -23.30 16.65 -16.59
CA VAL A 213 -24.73 16.44 -16.89
C VAL A 213 -24.88 15.75 -18.24
N ALA A 214 -24.24 16.26 -19.29
CA ALA A 214 -24.30 15.66 -20.63
C ALA A 214 -23.76 14.21 -20.65
N THR A 215 -22.70 13.91 -19.90
CA THR A 215 -22.18 12.55 -19.73
C THR A 215 -23.23 11.63 -19.09
N GLY A 216 -23.82 12.03 -17.96
CA GLY A 216 -24.86 11.25 -17.29
C GLY A 216 -26.07 10.98 -18.18
N ARG A 217 -26.51 12.00 -18.92
CA ARG A 217 -27.62 11.86 -19.88
C ARG A 217 -27.31 10.83 -20.98
N ARG A 218 -26.10 10.90 -21.55
CA ARG A 218 -25.66 9.97 -22.59
C ARG A 218 -25.58 8.54 -22.10
N GLN A 219 -25.03 8.33 -20.90
CA GLN A 219 -24.84 6.98 -20.34
C GLN A 219 -26.18 6.32 -20.01
N LEU A 220 -27.13 7.07 -19.44
CA LEU A 220 -28.47 6.53 -19.22
C LEU A 220 -29.14 6.11 -20.54
N ALA A 221 -29.09 6.97 -21.56
CA ALA A 221 -29.66 6.68 -22.88
C ALA A 221 -29.02 5.47 -23.57
N GLN A 222 -27.78 5.12 -23.23
CA GLN A 222 -27.10 3.91 -23.72
C GLN A 222 -27.46 2.66 -22.89
N ALA A 223 -27.73 2.83 -21.60
CA ALA A 223 -28.08 1.74 -20.70
C ALA A 223 -29.52 1.27 -20.87
N THR A 224 -30.44 2.18 -21.20
CA THR A 224 -31.82 1.85 -21.56
C THR A 224 -31.91 1.62 -23.07
N ASP A 225 -32.20 0.39 -23.52
CA ASP A 225 -32.47 0.09 -24.95
C ASP A 225 -33.69 0.87 -25.51
N ASP A 226 -34.38 1.62 -24.65
CA ASP A 226 -35.46 2.53 -24.99
C ASP A 226 -34.93 3.97 -25.21
N LEU A 227 -34.91 4.39 -26.48
CA LEU A 227 -34.54 5.73 -26.93
C LEU A 227 -35.45 6.85 -26.38
N SER A 228 -36.54 6.50 -25.69
CA SER A 228 -37.48 7.47 -25.10
C SER A 228 -37.21 7.81 -23.63
N ALA A 229 -36.26 7.13 -22.98
CA ALA A 229 -35.86 7.41 -21.60
C ALA A 229 -34.98 8.66 -21.53
N GLU A 230 -35.57 9.84 -21.76
CA GLU A 230 -34.90 11.08 -21.38
C GLU A 230 -34.62 11.04 -19.86
N PRO A 231 -33.38 11.30 -19.44
CA PRO A 231 -33.01 11.33 -18.03
C PRO A 231 -33.89 12.34 -17.32
N LEU A 232 -34.69 11.84 -16.39
CA LEU A 232 -35.54 12.65 -15.54
C LEU A 232 -34.67 13.61 -14.73
N LEU A 233 -33.51 13.17 -14.25
CA LEU A 233 -32.59 14.01 -13.47
C LEU A 233 -31.16 13.48 -13.54
N VAL A 234 -30.20 14.40 -13.53
CA VAL A 234 -28.79 14.09 -13.28
C VAL A 234 -28.37 14.74 -11.96
N ALA A 235 -27.76 13.94 -11.09
CA ALA A 235 -27.25 14.37 -9.81
C ALA A 235 -25.74 14.10 -9.72
N ILE A 236 -25.02 15.02 -9.08
CA ILE A 236 -23.62 14.84 -8.70
C ILE A 236 -23.58 14.35 -7.24
N VAL A 237 -23.16 13.11 -7.06
CA VAL A 237 -23.03 12.45 -5.76
C VAL A 237 -21.57 12.59 -5.30
N TRP A 238 -21.37 13.34 -4.23
CA TRP A 238 -20.07 13.64 -3.66
C TRP A 238 -19.72 12.61 -2.59
N CYS A 239 -18.78 11.74 -2.92
CA CYS A 239 -18.29 10.68 -2.04
C CYS A 239 -16.91 11.07 -1.50
N LYS A 240 -16.68 10.81 -0.21
CA LYS A 240 -15.37 11.06 0.40
C LYS A 240 -14.33 10.01 0.02
N TYR A 241 -13.20 10.48 -0.50
CA TYR A 241 -12.02 9.68 -0.78
C TYR A 241 -10.90 10.06 0.21
N LEU A 242 -10.37 9.07 0.92
CA LEU A 242 -9.27 9.24 1.85
C LEU A 242 -7.93 9.13 1.11
N ARG A 243 -7.04 10.10 1.33
CA ARG A 243 -5.60 9.95 1.08
C ARG A 243 -4.84 10.23 2.36
N CYS A 244 -4.01 9.31 2.78
CA CYS A 244 -3.25 9.45 4.02
C CYS A 244 -1.89 8.77 3.98
N LYS A 245 -1.09 9.10 4.99
CA LYS A 245 0.13 8.39 5.35
C LYS A 245 -0.02 7.91 6.78
N LEU A 246 0.09 6.61 7.01
CA LEU A 246 0.19 6.05 8.35
C LEU A 246 1.65 6.15 8.79
N THR A 247 1.91 6.79 9.92
CA THR A 247 3.26 6.95 10.48
C THR A 247 3.38 6.11 11.73
N PHE A 248 4.30 5.15 11.72
CA PHE A 248 4.64 4.31 12.87
C PHE A 248 5.80 4.96 13.62
N GLU A 249 5.60 5.29 14.89
CA GLU A 249 6.63 5.88 15.74
C GLU A 249 6.98 4.93 16.90
N ILE A 250 8.24 4.48 16.92
CA ILE A 250 8.78 3.57 17.92
C ILE A 250 10.16 4.07 18.34
N GLY A 251 10.34 4.37 19.64
CA GLY A 251 11.64 4.80 20.17
C GLY A 251 12.23 6.08 19.54
N GLY A 252 11.38 6.96 18.99
CA GLY A 252 11.79 8.18 18.28
C GLY A 252 12.20 7.98 16.82
N VAL A 253 12.13 6.75 16.31
CA VAL A 253 12.26 6.42 14.88
C VAL A 253 10.87 6.41 14.27
N GLN A 254 10.77 6.83 13.01
CA GLN A 254 9.51 6.87 12.26
C GLN A 254 9.61 6.07 10.96
N ALA A 255 8.52 5.38 10.62
CA ALA A 255 8.33 4.72 9.33
C ALA A 255 6.95 5.06 8.76
N ASP A 256 6.88 5.30 7.46
CA ASP A 256 5.66 5.76 6.79
C ASP A 256 5.09 4.70 5.84
N LEU A 257 3.76 4.60 5.82
CA LEU A 257 3.00 3.72 4.94
C LEU A 257 1.87 4.52 4.27
N PRO A 258 1.95 4.82 2.95
CA PRO A 258 0.88 5.51 2.24
C PRO A 258 -0.36 4.62 2.13
N PHE A 259 -1.54 5.23 2.24
CA PHE A 259 -2.83 4.58 2.06
C PHE A 259 -3.84 5.52 1.40
N SER A 260 -4.67 4.97 0.51
CA SER A 260 -5.79 5.69 -0.07
C SER A 260 -6.94 4.74 -0.38
N SER A 261 -8.16 5.16 -0.06
CA SER A 261 -9.37 4.38 -0.31
C SER A 261 -10.61 5.26 -0.22
N TRP A 262 -11.75 4.76 -0.68
CA TRP A 262 -13.04 5.35 -0.38
C TRP A 262 -13.31 5.28 1.13
N ALA A 263 -13.65 6.42 1.73
CA ALA A 263 -13.71 6.54 3.18
C ALA A 263 -14.86 5.69 3.77
N GLN A 264 -15.99 5.63 3.06
CA GLN A 264 -17.13 4.78 3.45
C GLN A 264 -16.76 3.29 3.43
N TRP A 265 -15.98 2.88 2.44
CA TRP A 265 -15.56 1.50 2.24
C TRP A 265 -14.66 1.00 3.39
N LEU A 266 -13.85 1.90 3.95
CA LEU A 266 -13.06 1.66 5.15
C LEU A 266 -13.93 1.56 6.43
N ILE A 267 -14.96 2.40 6.57
CA ILE A 267 -15.88 2.35 7.72
C ILE A 267 -16.69 1.06 7.73
N GLY A 268 -17.19 0.65 6.55
CA GLY A 268 -17.90 -0.61 6.33
C GLY A 268 -17.05 -1.83 6.65
N GLY A 269 -15.71 -1.69 6.61
CA GLY A 269 -14.76 -2.77 6.89
C GLY A 269 -14.50 -3.68 5.69
N ASP A 270 -15.02 -3.34 4.53
CA ASP A 270 -14.80 -4.05 3.27
C ASP A 270 -13.34 -3.90 2.79
N VAL A 271 -12.69 -2.78 3.13
CA VAL A 271 -11.28 -2.52 2.83
C VAL A 271 -10.51 -2.27 4.13
N LYS A 272 -9.33 -2.88 4.23
CA LYS A 272 -8.36 -2.63 5.31
C LYS A 272 -7.18 -1.83 4.75
N PRO A 273 -6.49 -1.03 5.60
CA PRO A 273 -5.22 -0.46 5.19
C PRO A 273 -4.22 -1.59 4.86
N PRO A 274 -3.26 -1.37 3.95
CA PRO A 274 -2.34 -2.42 3.52
C PRO A 274 -1.42 -2.87 4.68
N PRO A 275 -0.91 -4.11 4.69
CA PRO A 275 0.08 -4.50 5.68
C PRO A 275 1.35 -3.66 5.56
N PHE A 276 2.06 -3.44 6.67
CA PHE A 276 3.37 -2.81 6.64
C PHE A 276 4.37 -3.73 5.95
N VAL A 277 5.25 -3.17 5.11
CA VAL A 277 6.22 -3.93 4.33
C VAL A 277 7.62 -3.66 4.88
N CYS A 278 8.32 -4.71 5.32
CA CYS A 278 9.70 -4.60 5.75
C CYS A 278 10.59 -4.18 4.56
N PRO A 279 11.31 -3.05 4.63
CA PRO A 279 12.10 -2.54 3.50
C PRO A 279 13.31 -3.42 3.14
N HIS A 280 13.75 -4.28 4.06
CA HIS A 280 14.92 -5.13 3.86
C HIS A 280 14.58 -6.53 3.35
N THR A 281 13.43 -7.09 3.76
CA THR A 281 13.04 -8.48 3.43
C THR A 281 11.89 -8.56 2.44
N GLY A 282 11.09 -7.50 2.28
CA GLY A 282 9.84 -7.50 1.53
C GLY A 282 8.69 -8.26 2.21
N ARG A 283 8.91 -8.85 3.39
CA ARG A 283 7.85 -9.48 4.18
C ARG A 283 6.83 -8.43 4.61
N GLN A 284 5.58 -8.85 4.71
CA GLN A 284 4.45 -7.98 5.00
C GLN A 284 3.67 -8.50 6.19
N SER A 285 3.26 -7.62 7.10
CA SER A 285 2.42 -7.96 8.25
C SER A 285 1.73 -6.74 8.83
N TYR A 286 0.75 -7.00 9.69
CA TYR A 286 0.10 -6.01 10.52
C TYR A 286 0.74 -5.90 11.92
N HIS A 287 1.72 -6.75 12.25
CA HIS A 287 2.49 -6.67 13.48
C HIS A 287 3.83 -5.95 13.23
N VAL A 288 3.87 -4.67 13.61
CA VAL A 288 5.03 -3.78 13.44
C VAL A 288 5.83 -3.73 14.74
N VAL A 289 7.13 -3.95 14.63
CA VAL A 289 8.03 -4.05 15.78
C VAL A 289 9.37 -3.38 15.47
N PRO A 290 10.08 -2.84 16.48
CA PRO A 290 11.47 -2.47 16.32
C PRO A 290 12.37 -3.69 16.49
N ASP A 291 13.49 -3.72 15.79
CA ASP A 291 14.60 -4.60 16.17
C ASP A 291 15.47 -3.96 17.26
N ASP A 292 16.44 -4.70 17.79
CA ASP A 292 17.33 -4.22 18.86
C ASP A 292 18.34 -3.16 18.36
N ASP A 293 18.38 -2.85 17.07
CA ASP A 293 19.12 -1.72 16.47
C ASP A 293 18.20 -0.49 16.25
N GLY A 294 16.90 -0.60 16.58
CA GLY A 294 15.91 0.47 16.43
C GLY A 294 15.28 0.55 15.04
N VAL A 295 15.51 -0.43 14.17
CA VAL A 295 14.91 -0.47 12.83
C VAL A 295 13.46 -0.96 12.93
N ILE A 296 12.52 -0.13 12.48
CA ILE A 296 11.10 -0.49 12.41
C ILE A 296 10.89 -1.49 11.26
N THR A 297 10.32 -2.64 11.59
CA THR A 297 10.11 -3.77 10.67
C THR A 297 8.83 -4.53 11.04
N VAL A 298 8.58 -5.67 10.38
CA VAL A 298 7.51 -6.60 10.75
C VAL A 298 8.07 -7.72 11.64
N ALA A 299 7.23 -8.26 12.53
CA ALA A 299 7.64 -9.31 13.48
C ALA A 299 8.23 -10.54 12.78
N GLU A 300 7.68 -10.92 11.63
CA GLU A 300 8.09 -12.06 10.81
C GLU A 300 9.42 -11.85 10.08
N ALA A 301 9.94 -10.62 10.09
CA ALA A 301 11.25 -10.28 9.54
C ALA A 301 12.35 -10.20 10.62
N ILE A 302 11.99 -10.34 11.90
CA ILE A 302 12.96 -10.41 13.00
C ILE A 302 13.46 -11.84 13.17
N ALA A 303 14.77 -11.96 13.37
CA ALA A 303 15.42 -13.20 13.76
C ALA A 303 16.45 -12.92 14.88
N GLU A 304 16.69 -13.93 15.71
CA GLU A 304 17.65 -13.84 16.80
C GLU A 304 19.05 -14.26 16.35
N CYS A 305 20.06 -13.49 16.74
CA CYS A 305 21.46 -13.87 16.58
C CYS A 305 21.81 -14.94 17.62
N GLU A 306 22.05 -16.18 17.18
CA GLU A 306 22.31 -17.34 18.04
C GLU A 306 23.55 -17.19 18.93
N HIS A 307 24.45 -16.25 18.63
CA HIS A 307 25.64 -15.98 19.45
C HIS A 307 25.43 -14.87 20.50
N THR A 308 24.56 -13.89 20.23
CA THR A 308 24.41 -12.70 21.12
C THR A 308 23.05 -12.59 21.79
N GLY A 309 22.06 -13.35 21.32
CA GLY A 309 20.65 -13.21 21.74
C GLY A 309 19.95 -11.97 21.19
N ARG A 310 20.63 -11.11 20.41
CA ARG A 310 20.06 -9.90 19.84
C ARG A 310 19.04 -10.22 18.75
N ARG A 311 17.89 -9.56 18.78
CA ARG A 311 16.84 -9.61 17.77
C ARG A 311 17.12 -8.56 16.72
N VAL A 312 17.38 -8.98 15.49
CA VAL A 312 17.69 -8.09 14.36
C VAL A 312 16.88 -8.49 13.13
N VAL A 313 16.82 -7.60 12.13
CA VAL A 313 16.27 -7.99 10.83
C VAL A 313 17.03 -9.19 10.25
N GLU A 314 16.31 -10.15 9.68
CA GLU A 314 16.84 -11.41 9.18
C GLU A 314 18.02 -11.24 8.21
N THR A 315 18.00 -10.19 7.38
CA THR A 315 19.07 -9.86 6.42
C THR A 315 20.38 -9.44 7.08
N SER A 316 20.34 -8.96 8.32
CA SER A 316 21.52 -8.60 9.13
C SER A 316 22.27 -9.83 9.67
N LEU A 317 21.65 -11.01 9.57
CA LEU A 317 22.27 -12.28 9.93
C LEU A 317 22.93 -12.95 8.72
N ALA A 318 23.95 -13.75 9.00
CA ALA A 318 24.54 -14.70 8.07
C ALA A 318 25.00 -15.96 8.81
N THR A 319 25.13 -17.05 8.07
CA THR A 319 25.52 -18.34 8.63
C THR A 319 27.04 -18.46 8.72
N CYS A 320 27.54 -18.85 9.89
CA CYS A 320 28.94 -19.23 10.08
C CYS A 320 29.21 -20.61 9.43
N ASP A 321 30.18 -20.71 8.51
CA ASP A 321 30.49 -21.99 7.83
C ASP A 321 31.11 -23.03 8.77
N TRP A 322 31.62 -22.60 9.93
CA TRP A 322 32.22 -23.49 10.92
C TRP A 322 31.19 -24.08 11.89
N THR A 323 30.35 -23.24 12.49
CA THR A 323 29.38 -23.68 13.51
C THR A 323 28.00 -23.99 12.94
N GLY A 324 27.67 -23.48 11.76
CA GLY A 324 26.31 -23.52 11.20
C GLY A 324 25.35 -22.51 11.83
N GLN A 325 25.79 -21.74 12.83
CA GLN A 325 24.94 -20.78 13.55
C GLN A 325 24.63 -19.56 12.69
N ARG A 326 23.40 -19.03 12.82
CA ARG A 326 23.01 -17.73 12.26
C ARG A 326 23.40 -16.62 13.22
N VAL A 327 24.35 -15.78 12.80
CA VAL A 327 24.92 -14.72 13.64
C VAL A 327 24.98 -13.40 12.89
N LEU A 328 25.18 -12.30 13.63
CA LEU A 328 25.33 -10.97 13.04
C LEU A 328 26.48 -10.96 12.03
N ARG A 329 26.26 -10.35 10.87
CA ARG A 329 27.29 -10.19 9.83
C ARG A 329 28.55 -9.48 10.35
N SER A 330 28.40 -8.56 11.30
CA SER A 330 29.51 -7.84 11.93
C SER A 330 30.43 -8.74 12.78
N LEU A 331 29.95 -9.90 13.22
CA LEU A 331 30.74 -10.90 13.96
C LEU A 331 31.48 -11.87 13.04
N LEU A 332 31.17 -11.85 11.75
CA LEU A 332 31.75 -12.75 10.76
C LEU A 332 32.90 -12.06 10.03
N ALA A 333 33.94 -12.84 9.77
CA ALA A 333 35.04 -12.45 8.89
C ALA A 333 35.26 -13.54 7.84
N PRO A 334 35.63 -13.18 6.60
CA PRO A 334 36.03 -14.16 5.61
C PRO A 334 37.31 -14.86 6.06
N CYS A 335 37.34 -16.19 5.97
CA CYS A 335 38.55 -16.96 6.15
C CYS A 335 39.45 -16.76 4.93
N PRO A 336 40.70 -16.26 5.06
CA PRO A 336 41.55 -15.94 3.92
C PRO A 336 41.91 -17.16 3.06
N VAL A 337 41.77 -18.37 3.61
CA VAL A 337 42.10 -19.62 2.90
C VAL A 337 40.90 -20.21 2.15
N THR A 338 39.68 -20.01 2.64
CA THR A 338 38.47 -20.65 2.07
C THR A 338 37.48 -19.67 1.47
N GLY A 339 37.65 -18.35 1.70
CA GLY A 339 36.71 -17.30 1.33
C GLY A 339 35.39 -17.30 2.12
N LYS A 340 35.15 -18.32 2.93
CA LYS A 340 33.88 -18.50 3.65
C LYS A 340 33.83 -17.69 4.95
N LEU A 341 32.64 -17.24 5.31
CA LEU A 341 32.40 -16.49 6.54
C LEU A 341 32.48 -17.40 7.76
N VAL A 342 33.27 -16.98 8.74
CA VAL A 342 33.39 -17.64 10.06
C VAL A 342 33.40 -16.59 11.14
N MET A 343 32.97 -16.95 12.36
CA MET A 343 33.01 -16.01 13.48
C MET A 343 34.44 -15.60 13.79
N ALA A 344 34.65 -14.28 13.93
CA ALA A 344 35.97 -13.68 13.97
C ALA A 344 36.80 -14.14 15.19
N ASP A 345 36.12 -14.37 16.32
CA ASP A 345 36.65 -14.85 17.60
C ASP A 345 36.99 -16.35 17.62
N GLN A 346 36.35 -17.15 16.76
CA GLN A 346 36.60 -18.59 16.62
C GLN A 346 37.67 -18.93 15.58
N ARG A 347 38.27 -17.94 14.94
CA ARG A 347 39.39 -18.17 14.02
C ARG A 347 40.61 -18.66 14.79
N VAL A 348 41.34 -19.60 14.20
CA VAL A 348 42.59 -20.12 14.76
C VAL A 348 43.77 -19.58 13.99
N THR A 349 44.83 -19.22 14.72
CA THR A 349 46.09 -18.78 14.10
C THR A 349 46.84 -19.97 13.54
N CYS A 350 47.18 -19.93 12.25
CA CYS A 350 48.06 -20.91 11.62
C CYS A 350 49.47 -20.80 12.23
N ALA A 351 49.98 -21.89 12.83
CA ALA A 351 51.30 -21.93 13.45
C ALA A 351 52.45 -21.76 12.44
N MET A 352 52.18 -21.90 11.14
CA MET A 352 53.17 -21.69 10.08
C MET A 352 53.12 -20.25 9.55
N CYS A 353 51.99 -19.80 8.97
CA CYS A 353 51.92 -18.48 8.33
C CYS A 353 51.39 -17.34 9.20
N GLY A 354 50.97 -17.60 10.44
CA GLY A 354 50.42 -16.58 11.34
C GLY A 354 49.03 -16.03 10.97
N GLN A 355 48.44 -16.45 9.84
CA GLN A 355 47.10 -15.99 9.47
C GLN A 355 46.02 -16.58 10.37
N GLN A 356 44.97 -15.78 10.66
CA GLN A 356 43.75 -16.25 11.31
C GLN A 356 42.84 -16.93 10.29
N VAL A 357 42.63 -18.23 10.45
CA VAL A 357 41.88 -19.08 9.51
C VAL A 357 40.73 -19.79 10.20
N SER A 358 39.76 -20.26 9.40
CA SER A 358 38.72 -21.17 9.90
C SER A 358 39.33 -22.43 10.52
N PRO A 359 38.81 -22.93 11.66
CA PRO A 359 39.21 -24.22 12.22
C PRO A 359 39.14 -25.36 11.20
N LYS A 360 38.14 -25.36 10.31
CA LYS A 360 37.97 -26.34 9.22
C LYS A 360 39.11 -26.32 8.20
N ALA A 361 39.72 -25.16 7.99
CA ALA A 361 40.86 -24.99 7.08
C ALA A 361 42.20 -25.38 7.74
N SER A 362 42.21 -25.56 9.07
CA SER A 362 43.40 -25.89 9.84
C SER A 362 43.49 -27.38 10.14
N SER A 363 44.67 -27.96 9.99
CA SER A 363 44.94 -29.33 10.44
C SER A 363 46.34 -29.41 11.01
N LYS A 364 46.48 -29.97 12.22
CA LYS A 364 47.75 -30.07 12.96
C LYS A 364 48.47 -28.71 13.07
N GLY A 365 47.70 -27.64 13.31
CA GLY A 365 48.19 -26.27 13.45
C GLY A 365 48.55 -25.56 12.14
N HIS A 366 48.41 -26.21 10.98
CA HIS A 366 48.73 -25.61 9.68
C HIS A 366 47.47 -25.44 8.82
N CYS A 367 47.31 -24.27 8.24
CA CYS A 367 46.22 -24.00 7.31
C CYS A 367 46.41 -24.77 5.99
N GLN A 368 45.32 -24.94 5.24
CA GLN A 368 45.33 -25.63 3.95
C GLN A 368 46.31 -25.00 2.96
N ALA A 369 46.40 -23.67 2.88
CA ALA A 369 47.35 -22.97 1.99
C ALA A 369 48.81 -23.36 2.29
N CYS A 370 49.22 -23.34 3.56
CA CYS A 370 50.54 -23.82 3.99
C CYS A 370 50.79 -25.29 3.64
N ARG A 371 49.77 -26.15 3.72
CA ARG A 371 49.88 -27.57 3.38
C ARG A 371 49.92 -27.82 1.86
N SER A 372 49.40 -26.89 1.06
CA SER A 372 49.34 -26.97 -0.41
C SER A 372 50.43 -26.16 -1.13
N LEU A 373 51.53 -25.83 -0.44
CA LEU A 373 52.70 -25.18 -1.05
C LEU A 373 53.26 -26.04 -2.19
N HIS A 374 53.34 -25.49 -3.41
CA HIS A 374 53.92 -26.17 -4.57
C HIS A 374 55.22 -25.49 -5.00
N ALA A 375 56.15 -26.25 -5.55
CA ALA A 375 57.43 -25.72 -6.04
C ALA A 375 57.20 -24.77 -7.22
N VAL A 376 57.97 -23.68 -7.26
CA VAL A 376 57.96 -22.69 -8.34
C VAL A 376 59.36 -22.49 -8.90
N ARG A 377 59.42 -22.20 -10.21
CA ARG A 377 60.68 -21.86 -10.89
C ARG A 377 60.95 -20.36 -10.73
N GLY A 378 62.20 -19.95 -10.95
CA GLY A 378 62.63 -18.55 -10.81
C GLY A 378 61.90 -17.56 -11.72
N ASN A 379 61.19 -18.04 -12.76
CA ASN A 379 60.41 -17.20 -13.67
C ASN A 379 58.90 -17.11 -13.31
N ASP A 380 58.48 -17.56 -12.12
CA ASP A 380 57.10 -17.35 -11.66
C ASP A 380 56.87 -15.84 -11.42
N PRO A 381 55.89 -15.20 -12.08
CA PRO A 381 55.70 -13.76 -11.99
C PRO A 381 55.32 -13.28 -10.59
N ARG A 382 54.69 -14.14 -9.77
CA ARG A 382 54.33 -13.81 -8.38
C ARG A 382 55.58 -13.76 -7.52
N LEU A 383 56.44 -14.78 -7.64
CA LEU A 383 57.74 -14.80 -6.96
C LEU A 383 58.62 -13.63 -7.43
N GLY A 384 58.68 -13.39 -8.74
CA GLY A 384 59.46 -12.30 -9.33
C GLY A 384 59.10 -10.93 -8.74
N ARG A 385 57.82 -10.63 -8.55
CA ARG A 385 57.36 -9.38 -7.90
C ARG A 385 57.88 -9.24 -6.47
N VAL A 386 57.84 -10.32 -5.69
CA VAL A 386 58.31 -10.29 -4.30
C VAL A 386 59.82 -10.16 -4.24
N LEU A 387 60.56 -10.86 -5.09
CA LEU A 387 62.01 -10.75 -5.18
C LEU A 387 62.46 -9.37 -5.69
N GLN A 388 61.67 -8.74 -6.56
CA GLN A 388 61.92 -7.37 -6.99
C GLN A 388 61.72 -6.37 -5.84
N ARG A 389 60.70 -6.59 -5.01
CA ARG A 389 60.44 -5.76 -3.82
C ARG A 389 61.47 -5.98 -2.71
N TYR A 390 61.98 -7.20 -2.58
CA TYR A 390 62.93 -7.62 -1.55
C TYR A 390 64.13 -8.38 -2.17
N PRO A 391 65.09 -7.69 -2.80
CA PRO A 391 66.19 -8.31 -3.54
C PRO A 391 67.04 -9.26 -2.71
N LYS A 392 67.16 -9.02 -1.41
CA LYS A 392 67.91 -9.88 -0.48
C LYS A 392 67.33 -11.29 -0.34
N LEU A 393 66.08 -11.52 -0.75
CA LEU A 393 65.51 -12.86 -0.76
C LEU A 393 66.11 -13.75 -1.88
N THR A 394 66.77 -13.19 -2.88
CA THR A 394 67.39 -13.95 -4.00
C THR A 394 68.50 -14.92 -3.55
N GLN A 395 69.09 -14.73 -2.37
CA GLN A 395 70.07 -15.66 -1.79
C GLN A 395 69.48 -17.04 -1.41
N TRP A 396 68.15 -17.14 -1.32
CA TRP A 396 67.46 -18.39 -1.00
C TRP A 396 67.10 -19.17 -2.27
N SER A 397 67.15 -20.50 -2.19
CA SER A 397 66.87 -21.40 -3.30
C SER A 397 65.64 -22.27 -3.05
N THR A 398 65.19 -22.98 -4.08
CA THR A 398 64.08 -23.96 -4.01
C THR A 398 62.80 -23.38 -3.40
N TRP A 399 62.21 -22.44 -4.12
CA TRP A 399 60.99 -21.74 -3.71
C TRP A 399 59.74 -22.60 -3.87
N ARG A 400 58.83 -22.47 -2.91
CA ARG A 400 57.46 -22.96 -2.97
C ARG A 400 56.51 -21.81 -2.69
N ILE A 401 55.36 -21.78 -3.36
CA ILE A 401 54.34 -20.76 -3.16
C ILE A 401 52.97 -21.40 -2.94
N SER A 402 52.14 -20.68 -2.20
CA SER A 402 50.69 -20.85 -2.16
C SER A 402 50.08 -19.47 -2.00
N GLN A 403 48.78 -19.36 -2.25
CA GLN A 403 48.07 -18.10 -2.13
C GLN A 403 46.81 -18.27 -1.32
N THR A 404 46.45 -17.19 -0.65
CA THR A 404 45.19 -16.95 0.04
C THR A 404 44.50 -15.76 -0.64
N ASP A 405 43.31 -15.43 -0.20
CA ASP A 405 42.58 -14.28 -0.74
C ASP A 405 43.35 -12.97 -0.50
N THR A 406 44.02 -12.86 0.65
CA THR A 406 44.70 -11.63 1.08
C THR A 406 46.22 -11.67 0.94
N ALA A 407 46.86 -12.85 0.88
CA ALA A 407 48.31 -12.93 0.96
C ALA A 407 48.93 -14.08 0.14
N TRP A 408 50.20 -13.89 -0.25
CA TRP A 408 51.07 -14.95 -0.75
C TRP A 408 51.90 -15.55 0.38
N ILE A 409 51.97 -16.87 0.41
CA ILE A 409 52.77 -17.63 1.36
C ILE A 409 53.91 -18.28 0.59
N LEU A 410 55.12 -17.81 0.83
CA LEU A 410 56.33 -18.23 0.13
C LEU A 410 57.24 -18.97 1.11
N GLN A 411 57.75 -20.11 0.68
CA GLN A 411 58.70 -20.88 1.46
C GLN A 411 59.96 -21.12 0.62
N ALA A 412 61.12 -20.77 1.17
CA ALA A 412 62.41 -21.01 0.55
C ALA A 412 63.30 -21.89 1.42
N SER A 413 64.36 -22.41 0.83
CA SER A 413 65.33 -23.28 1.48
C SER A 413 66.74 -22.77 1.22
N ALA A 414 67.63 -22.96 2.18
CA ALA A 414 69.07 -22.76 2.06
C ALA A 414 69.78 -23.91 2.77
N VAL A 415 71.11 -23.95 2.71
CA VAL A 415 71.91 -24.98 3.37
C VAL A 415 71.57 -24.99 4.88
N PHE A 416 70.89 -26.06 5.32
CA PHE A 416 70.35 -26.29 6.68
C PHE A 416 69.21 -25.39 7.19
N ARG A 417 68.73 -24.41 6.41
CA ARG A 417 67.70 -23.45 6.85
C ARG A 417 66.50 -23.40 5.90
N ARG A 418 65.35 -23.01 6.43
CA ARG A 418 64.12 -22.71 5.69
C ARG A 418 63.60 -21.36 6.13
N LEU A 419 63.11 -20.59 5.17
CA LEU A 419 62.48 -19.29 5.37
C LEU A 419 61.02 -19.38 4.93
N LEU A 420 60.13 -18.80 5.71
CA LEU A 420 58.75 -18.53 5.34
C LEU A 420 58.55 -17.02 5.30
N VAL A 421 58.01 -16.54 4.18
CA VAL A 421 57.64 -15.14 3.98
C VAL A 421 56.17 -15.11 3.60
N VAL A 422 55.38 -14.40 4.38
CA VAL A 422 53.98 -14.13 4.07
C VAL A 422 53.87 -12.65 3.73
N VAL A 423 53.44 -12.35 2.51
CA VAL A 423 53.29 -10.98 2.01
C VAL A 423 51.85 -10.73 1.63
N ASP A 424 51.37 -9.51 1.89
CA ASP A 424 50.09 -9.06 1.40
C ASP A 424 50.06 -9.09 -0.14
N ARG A 425 48.94 -9.53 -0.71
CA ARG A 425 48.84 -9.79 -2.14
C ARG A 425 48.80 -8.52 -2.98
N GLN A 426 48.34 -7.39 -2.41
CA GLN A 426 48.16 -6.13 -3.13
C GLN A 426 49.36 -5.20 -2.93
N SER A 427 49.73 -4.96 -1.67
CA SER A 427 50.81 -4.05 -1.28
C SER A 427 52.21 -4.69 -1.37
N LEU A 428 52.29 -6.02 -1.32
CA LEU A 428 53.52 -6.79 -1.13
C LEU A 428 54.23 -6.54 0.21
N ASP A 429 53.57 -5.88 1.16
CA ASP A 429 54.13 -5.67 2.49
C ASP A 429 54.22 -7.00 3.23
N ALA A 430 55.32 -7.20 3.96
CA ALA A 430 55.51 -8.41 4.74
C ALA A 430 54.55 -8.42 5.93
N LEU A 431 53.73 -9.47 6.01
CA LEU A 431 52.77 -9.71 7.09
C LEU A 431 53.35 -10.64 8.15
N HIS A 432 54.19 -11.59 7.75
CA HIS A 432 54.79 -12.56 8.66
C HIS A 432 56.09 -13.14 8.10
N LEU A 433 57.07 -13.34 8.98
CA LEU A 433 58.35 -13.95 8.67
C LEU A 433 58.68 -15.01 9.72
N ALA A 434 59.06 -16.21 9.27
CA ALA A 434 59.46 -17.29 10.17
C ALA A 434 60.62 -18.11 9.60
N GLU A 435 61.48 -18.64 10.48
CA GLU A 435 62.59 -19.52 10.14
C GLU A 435 62.39 -20.92 10.75
N SER A 436 62.92 -21.94 10.09
CA SER A 436 63.01 -23.31 10.61
C SER A 436 64.30 -23.96 10.12
N THR A 437 64.82 -24.93 10.87
CA THR A 437 65.90 -25.81 10.37
C THR A 437 65.31 -26.93 9.50
N LEU A 438 66.14 -27.56 8.65
CA LEU A 438 65.68 -28.65 7.77
C LEU A 438 65.08 -29.83 8.54
N PHE A 439 65.55 -30.09 9.76
CA PHE A 439 65.09 -31.21 10.60
C PHE A 439 63.95 -30.84 11.56
N SER A 440 63.68 -29.53 11.74
CA SER A 440 62.60 -29.06 12.61
C SER A 440 61.27 -28.98 11.85
N ARG A 441 60.18 -29.36 12.53
CA ARG A 441 58.81 -29.09 12.10
C ARG A 441 58.25 -27.78 12.69
N ARG A 442 58.95 -27.19 13.64
CA ARG A 442 58.55 -25.95 14.31
C ARG A 442 59.12 -24.76 13.56
N TRP A 443 58.24 -23.86 13.15
CA TRP A 443 58.58 -22.54 12.66
C TRP A 443 58.71 -21.59 13.85
N SER A 444 59.77 -20.78 13.85
CA SER A 444 59.98 -19.74 14.86
C SER A 444 59.83 -18.38 14.17
N PRO A 445 58.98 -17.48 14.69
CA PRO A 445 58.83 -16.15 14.12
C PRO A 445 60.18 -15.42 14.18
N VAL A 446 60.53 -14.72 13.10
CA VAL A 446 61.74 -13.90 13.06
C VAL A 446 61.47 -12.60 13.84
N PRO A 447 62.33 -12.21 14.80
CA PRO A 447 62.22 -10.94 15.52
C PRO A 447 62.23 -9.72 14.59
N ALA A 448 61.47 -8.68 14.93
CA ALA A 448 61.23 -7.51 14.06
C ALA A 448 62.52 -6.78 13.64
N ASP A 449 63.54 -6.70 14.51
CA ASP A 449 64.86 -6.13 14.22
C ASP A 449 65.61 -6.86 13.10
N ARG A 450 65.31 -8.15 12.90
CA ARG A 450 65.87 -8.96 11.81
C ARG A 450 65.05 -8.88 10.53
N TRP A 451 63.84 -8.31 10.55
CA TRP A 451 63.05 -8.14 9.33
C TRP A 451 63.76 -7.19 8.37
N ASP A 452 64.27 -6.08 8.87
CA ASP A 452 64.99 -5.10 8.05
C ASP A 452 66.20 -5.71 7.36
N GLN A 453 66.90 -6.66 8.01
CA GLN A 453 68.05 -7.32 7.43
C GLN A 453 67.68 -8.22 6.24
N LEU A 454 66.48 -8.82 6.26
CA LEU A 454 65.99 -9.78 5.27
C LEU A 454 65.10 -9.15 4.20
N LEU A 455 64.43 -8.03 4.53
CA LEU A 455 63.42 -7.36 3.73
C LEU A 455 63.81 -5.93 3.34
N THR A 456 65.10 -5.56 3.41
CA THR A 456 65.52 -4.28 2.82
C THR A 456 65.22 -4.31 1.31
N PRO A 457 64.50 -3.31 0.79
CA PRO A 457 64.29 -3.18 -0.65
C PRO A 457 65.58 -2.95 -1.44
#